data_AF-A0A8K0DFB4-F1
#
_entry.id   AF-A0A8K0DFB4-F1
#
_cell.length_a   1.000
_cell.length_b   1.000
_cell.length_c   1.000
_cell.angle_alpha   90.00
_cell.angle_beta   90.00
_cell.angle_gamma   90.00
#
_symmetry.space_group_name_H-M   'P 1'
#
loop_
_entity.id
_entity.type
_entity.pdbx_description
1 polymer ?
#
loop_
_entity_poly.entity_id
_entity_poly.type
_entity_poly.pdbx_seq_one_letter_code
_entity_poly.pdbx_strand_id
1 'polypeptide(L)'
;MCHLYLNFFNMLINYLLFISLIHSVIGNYFCKLKCGKEHTVCKRKPCSVSKGCGNNAASVPLNDKERQYILDVHNKLRNKVAMGKDKQGGNSEASNMIALSYNKELEFVAQCWSNGCREGGISHDTCRDTKKFQYAGQNMFAMGSSIKMNLRDLNLLNQAVASWYKEIKACNAAEIDAYKGKTKTPIGHFTQVVWAETTHIGCGRTSFSGGMGPYSVYIYCNYGIGGNLEGAPVYKRGRHCSACGKLECNSQYRGLCGTIEKLSDDKWKPPFAIAGGEASGSDSGDQDTPSDETKLKHTPRKIIFYRSDGVHLKKERWLVSSLTNNTKISRGHLKMLLRILQFLWSRVLIIYIYSCHLKDFYGQCIEEDMRECLFSYKCIGNYTEFHLNDRERQWIVDTHNQYRDKIALGYVTTGGNGKASNMHVISYSKELEEIAQCQANMCTQKNFHKKCNGSNLGRNMLDLDKIDSRFKSNYWLLSAITTWYSEISNTEESILNKYATTIRPTAHFTQMVWAETTQVGCGRTQFKSKTKYCILLECLYKAAGNVIGEPVYKRGQPCSECGFEKCNDQYKGLCGKIRPLSENIRQLPGLL
;
A
#
# COMPACT_ATOMS: atom_id res chain seq x y z
N MET A 1 -44.75 34.93 12.22
CA MET A 1 -44.06 34.77 10.91
C MET A 1 -42.58 34.40 11.06
N CYS A 2 -41.77 35.10 11.87
CA CYS A 2 -40.33 34.82 12.00
C CYS A 2 -39.96 33.35 12.36
N HIS A 3 -40.70 32.72 13.27
CA HIS A 3 -40.46 31.30 13.64
C HIS A 3 -40.73 30.29 12.51
N LEU A 4 -41.67 30.58 11.61
CA LEU A 4 -41.97 29.72 10.46
C LEU A 4 -40.84 29.78 9.42
N TYR A 5 -40.27 30.96 9.21
CA TYR A 5 -39.10 31.14 8.33
C TYR A 5 -37.86 30.44 8.89
N LEU A 6 -37.62 30.51 10.19
CA LEU A 6 -36.47 29.85 10.83
C LEU A 6 -36.55 28.32 10.71
N ASN A 7 -37.74 27.74 10.88
CA ASN A 7 -37.97 26.30 10.75
C ASN A 7 -37.85 25.82 9.31
N PHE A 8 -38.34 26.60 8.34
CA PHE A 8 -38.19 26.29 6.92
C PHE A 8 -36.73 26.37 6.48
N PHE A 9 -35.98 27.37 6.96
CA PHE A 9 -34.55 27.52 6.67
C PHE A 9 -33.71 26.39 7.27
N ASN A 10 -34.01 25.97 8.51
CA ASN A 10 -33.35 24.82 9.14
C ASN A 10 -33.68 23.49 8.45
N MET A 11 -34.92 23.30 7.98
CA MET A 11 -35.26 22.14 7.15
C MET A 11 -34.48 22.14 5.84
N LEU A 12 -34.38 23.29 5.16
CA LEU A 12 -33.65 23.41 3.91
C LEU A 12 -32.15 23.11 4.11
N ILE A 13 -31.54 23.63 5.17
CA ILE A 13 -30.15 23.33 5.54
C ILE A 13 -29.97 21.84 5.82
N ASN A 14 -30.85 21.22 6.62
CA ASN A 14 -30.77 19.80 6.92
C ASN A 14 -30.98 18.94 5.67
N TYR A 15 -31.85 19.34 4.75
CA TYR A 15 -32.06 18.69 3.46
C TYR A 15 -30.84 18.81 2.55
N LEU A 16 -30.22 20.00 2.47
CA LEU A 16 -29.00 20.22 1.68
C LEU A 16 -27.79 19.47 2.27
N LEU A 17 -27.66 19.43 3.61
CA LEU A 17 -26.66 18.64 4.30
C LEU A 17 -26.88 17.14 4.08
N PHE A 18 -28.13 16.68 4.07
CA PHE A 18 -28.48 15.28 3.77
C PHE A 18 -28.17 14.92 2.31
N ILE A 19 -28.49 15.78 1.34
CA ILE A 19 -28.11 15.60 -0.08
C ILE A 19 -26.59 15.60 -0.24
N SER A 20 -25.87 16.47 0.46
CA SER A 20 -24.40 16.52 0.46
C SER A 20 -23.79 15.24 1.06
N LEU A 21 -24.36 14.75 2.17
CA LEU A 21 -23.97 13.48 2.79
C LEU A 21 -24.21 12.31 1.82
N ILE A 22 -25.36 12.28 1.16
CA ILE A 22 -25.70 11.29 0.13
C ILE A 22 -24.71 11.36 -1.04
N HIS A 23 -24.36 12.54 -1.55
CA HIS A 23 -23.33 12.69 -2.59
C HIS A 23 -21.95 12.23 -2.12
N SER A 24 -21.60 12.43 -0.83
CA SER A 24 -20.33 11.99 -0.26
C SER A 24 -20.24 10.47 -0.07
N VAL A 25 -21.39 9.82 0.18
CA VAL A 25 -21.57 8.37 0.38
C VAL A 25 -21.74 7.63 -0.95
N ILE A 26 -22.31 8.28 -1.98
CA ILE A 26 -22.47 7.74 -3.34
C ILE A 26 -21.24 8.03 -4.24
N GLY A 27 -20.33 8.90 -3.80
CA GLY A 27 -19.08 9.17 -4.51
C GLY A 27 -18.25 7.89 -4.69
N ASN A 28 -18.11 7.43 -5.94
CA ASN A 28 -17.32 6.27 -6.31
C ASN A 28 -15.93 6.32 -5.65
N TYR A 29 -15.64 5.39 -4.72
CA TYR A 29 -14.38 5.38 -3.96
C TYR A 29 -13.15 5.24 -4.85
N PHE A 30 -13.29 4.69 -6.07
CA PHE A 30 -12.22 4.67 -7.05
C PHE A 30 -11.72 6.08 -7.41
N CYS A 31 -12.57 7.11 -7.36
CA CYS A 31 -12.15 8.51 -7.53
C CYS A 31 -11.30 9.05 -6.36
N LYS A 32 -11.33 8.39 -5.21
CA LYS A 32 -10.51 8.71 -4.04
C LYS A 32 -9.18 7.94 -4.04
N LEU A 33 -9.05 6.89 -4.86
CA LEU A 33 -7.79 6.17 -5.05
C LEU A 33 -6.85 6.99 -5.96
N LYS A 34 -5.64 7.28 -5.49
CA LYS A 34 -4.62 8.12 -6.14
C LYS A 34 -3.34 7.37 -6.50
N CYS A 35 -3.31 6.54 -7.54
CA CYS A 35 -2.09 5.81 -7.92
C CYS A 35 -1.10 6.64 -8.78
N GLY A 36 -1.07 7.95 -8.55
CA GLY A 36 -0.31 8.93 -9.33
C GLY A 36 -1.05 9.51 -10.55
N LYS A 37 -2.16 8.91 -11.00
CA LYS A 37 -3.07 9.45 -12.02
C LYS A 37 -4.53 9.17 -11.66
N GLU A 38 -5.46 9.75 -12.42
CA GLU A 38 -6.89 9.48 -12.27
C GLU A 38 -7.17 7.98 -12.46
N HIS A 39 -7.92 7.41 -11.51
CA HIS A 39 -8.28 5.99 -11.53
C HIS A 39 -9.11 5.63 -12.77
N THR A 40 -8.87 4.47 -13.40
CA THR A 40 -9.59 4.01 -14.59
C THR A 40 -11.10 4.12 -14.44
N VAL A 41 -11.64 3.56 -13.35
CA VAL A 41 -13.07 3.62 -13.05
C VAL A 41 -13.55 5.05 -12.81
N CYS A 42 -12.73 5.91 -12.20
CA CYS A 42 -13.13 7.30 -11.99
C CYS A 42 -13.22 8.07 -13.30
N LYS A 43 -12.18 7.94 -14.13
CA LYS A 43 -12.06 8.55 -15.46
C LYS A 43 -13.20 8.12 -16.40
N ARG A 44 -13.59 6.85 -16.32
CA ARG A 44 -14.48 6.22 -17.30
C ARG A 44 -15.91 6.00 -16.80
N LYS A 45 -16.27 6.37 -15.57
CA LYS A 45 -17.63 6.14 -15.01
C LYS A 45 -18.73 6.62 -15.99
N PRO A 46 -19.77 5.82 -16.29
CA PRO A 46 -20.15 4.54 -15.67
C PRO A 46 -19.52 3.28 -16.34
N CYS A 47 -18.29 3.38 -16.83
CA CYS A 47 -17.54 2.33 -17.51
C CYS A 47 -18.21 1.83 -18.79
N SER A 48 -18.96 2.68 -19.48
CA SER A 48 -19.59 2.36 -20.76
C SER A 48 -18.56 1.99 -21.82
N VAL A 49 -19.00 1.21 -22.80
CA VAL A 49 -18.27 1.04 -24.05
C VAL A 49 -18.08 2.40 -24.71
N SER A 50 -16.83 2.72 -25.02
CA SER A 50 -16.46 4.00 -25.62
C SER A 50 -17.05 4.15 -27.02
N LYS A 51 -17.43 5.38 -27.39
CA LYS A 51 -17.96 5.68 -28.75
C LYS A 51 -16.98 5.27 -29.85
N GLY A 52 -15.67 5.38 -29.58
CA GLY A 52 -14.60 4.98 -30.50
C GLY A 52 -14.45 3.47 -30.71
N CYS A 53 -15.22 2.62 -30.01
CA CYS A 53 -15.26 1.17 -30.23
C CYS A 53 -16.06 0.76 -31.50
N GLY A 54 -16.80 1.70 -32.08
CA GLY A 54 -17.68 1.48 -33.23
C GLY A 54 -18.97 0.72 -32.89
N ASN A 55 -19.87 0.66 -33.86
CA ASN A 55 -21.29 0.34 -33.61
C ASN A 55 -21.56 -1.13 -33.22
N ASN A 56 -20.61 -2.03 -33.48
CA ASN A 56 -20.73 -3.47 -33.16
C ASN A 56 -19.99 -3.86 -31.86
N ALA A 57 -19.65 -2.88 -31.04
CA ALA A 57 -18.92 -3.14 -29.81
C ALA A 57 -19.81 -3.81 -28.75
N ALA A 58 -19.26 -4.81 -28.06
CA ALA A 58 -19.96 -5.56 -27.03
C ALA A 58 -19.08 -5.70 -25.79
N SER A 59 -19.58 -5.19 -24.67
CA SER A 59 -19.04 -5.45 -23.34
C SER A 59 -19.77 -6.66 -22.77
N VAL A 60 -19.08 -7.78 -22.57
CA VAL A 60 -19.69 -9.01 -22.07
C VAL A 60 -19.07 -9.37 -20.72
N PRO A 61 -19.71 -8.99 -19.59
CA PRO A 61 -19.25 -9.37 -18.26
C PRO A 61 -19.15 -10.89 -18.13
N LEU A 62 -18.13 -11.37 -17.43
CA LEU A 62 -17.94 -12.81 -17.25
C LEU A 62 -19.06 -13.39 -16.38
N ASN A 63 -19.45 -14.64 -16.65
CA ASN A 63 -20.28 -15.42 -15.74
C ASN A 63 -19.41 -16.31 -14.84
N ASP A 64 -20.00 -16.97 -13.84
CA ASP A 64 -19.24 -17.76 -12.86
C ASP A 64 -18.49 -18.94 -13.48
N LYS A 65 -19.05 -19.55 -14.54
CA LYS A 65 -18.36 -20.60 -15.31
C LYS A 65 -17.08 -20.07 -15.95
N GLU A 66 -17.12 -18.87 -16.52
CA GLU A 66 -15.95 -18.22 -17.13
C GLU A 66 -14.93 -17.76 -16.08
N ARG A 67 -15.39 -17.20 -14.95
CA ARG A 67 -14.53 -16.83 -13.81
C ARG A 67 -13.76 -18.05 -13.29
N GLN A 68 -14.48 -19.14 -13.04
CA GLN A 68 -13.88 -20.40 -12.58
C GLN A 68 -12.91 -20.95 -13.61
N TYR A 69 -13.26 -20.92 -14.90
CA TYR A 69 -12.39 -21.40 -15.96
C TYR A 69 -11.05 -20.64 -16.00
N ILE A 70 -11.10 -19.31 -15.95
CA ILE A 70 -9.88 -18.48 -15.92
C ILE A 70 -9.02 -18.81 -14.69
N LEU A 71 -9.67 -18.92 -13.52
CA LEU A 71 -8.99 -19.26 -12.27
C LEU A 71 -8.30 -20.63 -12.37
N ASP A 72 -9.02 -21.63 -12.87
CA ASP A 72 -8.53 -22.99 -13.01
C ASP A 72 -7.36 -23.06 -13.99
N VAL A 73 -7.43 -22.38 -15.13
CA VAL A 73 -6.33 -22.37 -16.12
C VAL A 73 -5.08 -21.74 -15.51
N HIS A 74 -5.21 -20.62 -14.81
CA HIS A 74 -4.07 -20.00 -14.12
C HIS A 74 -3.48 -20.93 -13.05
N ASN A 75 -4.31 -21.50 -12.18
CA ASN A 75 -3.83 -22.39 -11.12
C ASN A 75 -3.26 -23.70 -11.68
N LYS A 76 -3.78 -24.24 -12.79
CA LYS A 76 -3.18 -25.40 -13.49
C LYS A 76 -1.77 -25.08 -13.99
N LEU A 77 -1.58 -23.91 -14.62
CA LEU A 77 -0.27 -23.49 -15.13
C LEU A 77 0.72 -23.19 -13.99
N ARG A 78 0.28 -22.45 -12.96
CA ARG A 78 1.07 -22.20 -11.75
C ARG A 78 1.48 -23.51 -11.09
N ASN A 79 0.57 -24.46 -10.95
CA ASN A 79 0.85 -25.77 -10.38
C ASN A 79 1.85 -26.58 -11.22
N LYS A 80 1.72 -26.52 -12.56
CA LYS A 80 2.66 -27.17 -13.48
C LYS A 80 4.08 -26.65 -13.29
N VAL A 81 4.25 -25.33 -13.21
CA VAL A 81 5.54 -24.67 -12.93
C VAL A 81 6.02 -25.03 -11.54
N ALA A 82 5.16 -24.90 -10.53
CA ALA A 82 5.53 -25.13 -9.15
C ALA A 82 5.98 -26.55 -8.88
N MET A 83 5.38 -27.56 -9.51
CA MET A 83 5.82 -28.97 -9.43
C MET A 83 7.04 -29.29 -10.32
N GLY A 84 7.61 -28.31 -11.03
CA GLY A 84 8.73 -28.50 -11.93
C GLY A 84 8.41 -29.39 -13.14
N LYS A 85 7.13 -29.49 -13.53
CA LYS A 85 6.65 -30.27 -14.69
C LYS A 85 6.78 -29.52 -16.02
N ASP A 86 7.10 -28.23 -15.98
CA ASP A 86 7.48 -27.47 -17.16
C ASP A 86 8.98 -27.15 -17.09
N LYS A 87 9.79 -27.82 -17.92
CA LYS A 87 11.25 -27.65 -17.97
C LYS A 87 11.71 -26.56 -18.93
N GLN A 88 10.77 -25.89 -19.62
CA GLN A 88 11.09 -24.79 -20.53
C GLN A 88 11.61 -23.58 -19.76
N GLY A 89 12.43 -22.76 -20.42
CA GLY A 89 12.86 -21.47 -19.89
C GLY A 89 13.73 -21.54 -18.63
N GLY A 90 14.50 -22.63 -18.45
CA GLY A 90 15.31 -22.82 -17.24
C GLY A 90 14.49 -22.95 -15.95
N ASN A 91 13.18 -23.19 -16.04
CA ASN A 91 12.31 -23.32 -14.89
C ASN A 91 12.75 -24.47 -13.99
N SER A 92 13.00 -24.12 -12.73
CA SER A 92 12.96 -25.06 -11.64
C SER A 92 11.59 -25.03 -10.97
N GLU A 93 11.36 -26.05 -10.16
CA GLU A 93 10.30 -26.14 -9.18
C GLU A 93 10.19 -24.86 -8.33
N ALA A 94 8.97 -24.48 -7.92
CA ALA A 94 8.69 -23.29 -7.14
C ALA A 94 8.18 -23.67 -5.75
N SER A 95 8.86 -23.17 -4.71
CA SER A 95 8.63 -23.55 -3.32
C SER A 95 7.53 -22.75 -2.60
N ASN A 96 7.14 -21.58 -3.12
CA ASN A 96 6.26 -20.61 -2.45
C ASN A 96 5.09 -20.13 -3.31
N MET A 97 4.72 -20.86 -4.38
CA MET A 97 3.71 -20.41 -5.35
C MET A 97 2.30 -20.43 -4.74
N ILE A 98 1.65 -19.28 -4.57
CA ILE A 98 0.29 -19.21 -3.97
C ILE A 98 -0.78 -19.65 -4.97
N ALA A 99 -1.81 -20.37 -4.49
CA ALA A 99 -3.02 -20.63 -5.25
C ALA A 99 -3.85 -19.35 -5.40
N LEU A 100 -4.19 -18.99 -6.64
CA LEU A 100 -5.01 -17.81 -6.90
C LEU A 100 -6.45 -18.05 -6.46
N SER A 101 -7.07 -16.99 -5.96
CA SER A 101 -8.53 -16.84 -5.83
C SER A 101 -9.05 -15.81 -6.83
N TYR A 102 -10.33 -15.87 -7.19
CA TYR A 102 -10.91 -14.85 -8.08
C TYR A 102 -11.36 -13.62 -7.28
N ASN A 103 -11.32 -12.44 -7.88
CA ASN A 103 -11.78 -11.20 -7.24
C ASN A 103 -12.60 -10.33 -8.20
N LYS A 104 -13.85 -10.07 -7.84
CA LYS A 104 -14.83 -9.32 -8.64
C LYS A 104 -14.53 -7.82 -8.71
N GLU A 105 -13.83 -7.25 -7.71
CA GLU A 105 -13.36 -5.85 -7.76
C GLU A 105 -12.29 -5.67 -8.85
N LEU A 106 -11.29 -6.56 -8.90
CA LEU A 106 -10.26 -6.58 -9.96
C LEU A 106 -10.87 -6.78 -11.35
N GLU A 107 -11.84 -7.70 -11.49
CA GLU A 107 -12.63 -7.91 -12.72
C GLU A 107 -13.31 -6.62 -13.17
N PHE A 108 -14.00 -5.94 -12.26
CA PHE A 108 -14.73 -4.73 -12.59
C PHE A 108 -13.80 -3.62 -13.10
N VAL A 109 -12.64 -3.44 -12.47
CA VAL A 109 -11.63 -2.48 -12.94
C VAL A 109 -11.09 -2.88 -14.32
N ALA A 110 -10.81 -4.17 -14.55
CA ALA A 110 -10.33 -4.68 -15.83
C ALA A 110 -11.36 -4.51 -16.95
N GLN A 111 -12.64 -4.80 -16.67
CA GLN A 111 -13.75 -4.60 -17.61
C GLN A 111 -13.97 -3.12 -17.93
N CYS A 112 -13.82 -2.25 -16.92
CA CYS A 112 -13.91 -0.81 -17.15
C CYS A 112 -12.82 -0.33 -18.11
N TRP A 113 -11.60 -0.85 -17.99
CA TRP A 113 -10.51 -0.55 -18.93
C TRP A 113 -10.77 -1.12 -20.32
N SER A 114 -11.17 -2.38 -20.42
CA SER A 114 -11.42 -3.04 -21.72
C SER A 114 -12.50 -2.31 -22.54
N ASN A 115 -13.49 -1.73 -21.87
CA ASN A 115 -14.55 -0.93 -22.50
C ASN A 115 -14.04 0.36 -23.18
N GLY A 116 -12.79 0.76 -22.95
CA GLY A 116 -12.13 1.85 -23.67
C GLY A 116 -11.70 1.48 -25.08
N CYS A 117 -11.63 0.19 -25.41
CA CYS A 117 -11.12 -0.30 -26.68
C CYS A 117 -9.76 0.33 -27.02
N ARG A 118 -9.71 1.22 -28.02
CA ARG A 118 -8.49 1.91 -28.46
C ARG A 118 -8.25 3.27 -27.80
N GLU A 119 -9.08 3.72 -26.86
CA GLU A 119 -8.82 4.95 -26.12
C GLU A 119 -7.52 4.82 -25.31
N GLY A 120 -6.48 5.53 -25.74
CA GLY A 120 -5.13 5.39 -25.16
C GLY A 120 -4.24 4.35 -25.84
N GLY A 121 -4.65 3.83 -27.00
CA GLY A 121 -3.88 2.85 -27.78
C GLY A 121 -3.93 1.42 -27.22
N ILE A 122 -3.09 0.53 -27.78
CA ILE A 122 -2.89 -0.83 -27.24
C ILE A 122 -1.96 -0.71 -26.03
N SER A 123 -2.52 -0.40 -24.87
CA SER A 123 -1.75 -0.10 -23.67
C SER A 123 -2.42 -0.56 -22.38
N HIS A 124 -1.63 -0.55 -21.32
CA HIS A 124 -2.09 -0.69 -19.95
C HIS A 124 -2.67 0.64 -19.45
N ASP A 125 -3.72 0.59 -18.63
CA ASP A 125 -4.18 1.77 -17.90
C ASP A 125 -3.12 2.29 -16.93
N THR A 126 -3.25 3.55 -16.55
CA THR A 126 -2.31 4.16 -15.61
C THR A 126 -2.67 3.88 -14.15
N CYS A 127 -3.90 3.46 -13.87
CA CYS A 127 -4.39 3.37 -12.50
C CYS A 127 -5.52 2.36 -12.29
N ARG A 128 -5.21 1.24 -11.64
CA ARG A 128 -6.13 0.11 -11.46
C ARG A 128 -6.17 -0.45 -10.03
N ASP A 129 -5.68 0.33 -9.08
CA ASP A 129 -5.63 -0.06 -7.68
C ASP A 129 -7.02 -0.35 -7.13
N THR A 130 -7.09 -1.30 -6.20
CA THR A 130 -8.27 -1.54 -5.39
C THR A 130 -7.99 -1.13 -3.95
N LYS A 131 -9.00 -1.19 -3.07
CA LYS A 131 -8.75 -0.97 -1.63
C LYS A 131 -7.78 -2.00 -1.05
N LYS A 132 -7.92 -3.27 -1.47
CA LYS A 132 -7.11 -4.42 -1.00
C LYS A 132 -5.76 -4.51 -1.71
N PHE A 133 -5.70 -4.15 -3.00
CA PHE A 133 -4.52 -4.29 -3.85
C PHE A 133 -4.12 -2.93 -4.44
N GLN A 134 -3.27 -2.21 -3.71
CA GLN A 134 -2.76 -0.87 -4.10
C GLN A 134 -1.59 -0.93 -5.08
N TYR A 135 -1.24 -2.12 -5.55
CA TYR A 135 -0.39 -2.39 -6.69
C TYR A 135 -1.02 -3.56 -7.43
N ALA A 136 -1.96 -3.27 -8.33
CA ALA A 136 -2.57 -4.29 -9.16
C ALA A 136 -1.82 -4.42 -10.50
N GLY A 137 -1.28 -5.60 -10.75
CA GLY A 137 -0.64 -5.96 -12.01
C GLY A 137 -1.68 -6.13 -13.12
N GLN A 138 -1.25 -6.22 -14.38
CA GLN A 138 -2.17 -6.42 -15.50
C GLN A 138 -1.50 -7.17 -16.65
N ASN A 139 -2.21 -8.16 -17.20
CA ASN A 139 -1.92 -8.71 -18.52
C ASN A 139 -2.99 -8.26 -19.51
N MET A 140 -2.57 -8.06 -20.77
CA MET A 140 -3.44 -7.69 -21.88
C MET A 140 -3.31 -8.71 -23.01
N PHE A 141 -4.43 -9.08 -23.62
CA PHE A 141 -4.50 -9.85 -24.84
C PHE A 141 -5.33 -9.11 -25.88
N ALA A 142 -4.87 -9.15 -27.13
CA ALA A 142 -5.52 -8.52 -28.27
C ALA A 142 -5.58 -9.49 -29.45
N MET A 143 -6.76 -9.61 -30.05
CA MET A 143 -7.01 -10.45 -31.21
C MET A 143 -7.88 -9.72 -32.23
N GLY A 144 -7.62 -9.93 -33.51
CA GLY A 144 -8.49 -9.55 -34.62
C GLY A 144 -9.04 -10.79 -35.34
N SER A 145 -10.24 -10.67 -35.90
CA SER A 145 -10.92 -11.72 -36.67
C SER A 145 -11.71 -11.09 -37.82
N SER A 146 -11.79 -11.79 -38.95
CA SER A 146 -12.67 -11.46 -40.07
C SER A 146 -14.14 -11.81 -39.80
N ILE A 147 -14.38 -12.74 -38.87
CA ILE A 147 -15.71 -13.22 -38.48
C ILE A 147 -16.06 -12.80 -37.04
N LYS A 148 -17.36 -12.57 -36.77
CA LYS A 148 -17.85 -12.25 -35.43
C LYS A 148 -17.56 -13.42 -34.49
N MET A 149 -16.81 -13.16 -33.42
CA MET A 149 -16.43 -14.17 -32.44
C MET A 149 -17.55 -14.41 -31.43
N ASN A 150 -17.73 -15.66 -31.00
CA ASN A 150 -18.52 -15.98 -29.82
C ASN A 150 -17.73 -15.61 -28.57
N LEU A 151 -18.08 -14.51 -27.91
CA LEU A 151 -17.34 -14.04 -26.74
C LEU A 151 -17.44 -15.01 -25.57
N ARG A 152 -18.53 -15.78 -25.44
CA ARG A 152 -18.72 -16.77 -24.36
C ARG A 152 -17.92 -18.06 -24.54
N ASP A 153 -17.21 -18.21 -25.66
CA ASP A 153 -16.34 -19.35 -25.89
C ASP A 153 -15.16 -19.35 -24.92
N LEU A 154 -15.05 -20.40 -24.09
CA LEU A 154 -13.95 -20.56 -23.14
C LEU A 154 -12.59 -20.67 -23.86
N ASN A 155 -12.57 -21.13 -25.11
CA ASN A 155 -11.34 -21.19 -25.89
C ASN A 155 -10.76 -19.80 -26.17
N LEU A 156 -11.58 -18.75 -26.23
CA LEU A 156 -11.09 -17.37 -26.35
C LEU A 156 -10.30 -16.94 -25.11
N LEU A 157 -10.82 -17.26 -23.92
CA LEU A 157 -10.14 -17.01 -22.65
C LEU A 157 -8.85 -17.85 -22.54
N ASN A 158 -8.91 -19.12 -22.95
CA ASN A 158 -7.76 -20.00 -22.96
C ASN A 158 -6.64 -19.50 -23.88
N GLN A 159 -6.98 -19.00 -25.08
CA GLN A 159 -6.00 -18.45 -26.01
C GLN A 159 -5.24 -17.25 -25.41
N ALA A 160 -5.94 -16.37 -24.68
CA ALA A 160 -5.29 -15.27 -23.97
C ALA A 160 -4.26 -15.78 -22.95
N VAL A 161 -4.67 -16.67 -22.04
CA VAL A 161 -3.78 -17.20 -21.00
C VAL A 161 -2.65 -18.04 -21.59
N ALA A 162 -2.92 -18.85 -22.61
CA ALA A 162 -1.91 -19.63 -23.31
C ALA A 162 -0.89 -18.75 -24.03
N SER A 163 -1.32 -17.63 -24.62
CA SER A 163 -0.42 -16.67 -25.27
C SER A 163 0.53 -16.02 -24.27
N TRP A 164 0.02 -15.62 -23.09
CA TRP A 164 0.82 -15.08 -21.99
C TRP A 164 1.82 -16.12 -21.48
N TYR A 165 1.35 -17.35 -21.25
CA TYR A 165 2.20 -18.41 -20.73
C TYR A 165 3.31 -18.84 -21.72
N LYS A 166 3.07 -18.72 -23.04
CA LYS A 166 4.03 -19.09 -24.08
C LYS A 166 5.37 -18.34 -23.97
N GLU A 167 5.39 -17.17 -23.33
CA GLU A 167 6.61 -16.40 -23.07
C GLU A 167 7.61 -17.14 -22.17
N ILE A 168 7.19 -18.21 -21.46
CA ILE A 168 8.10 -19.11 -20.73
C ILE A 168 9.30 -19.57 -21.57
N LYS A 169 9.12 -19.73 -22.88
CA LYS A 169 10.18 -20.15 -23.81
C LYS A 169 11.36 -19.18 -23.88
N ALA A 170 11.10 -17.91 -23.58
CA ALA A 170 12.09 -16.85 -23.58
C ALA A 170 12.64 -16.53 -22.19
N CYS A 171 12.05 -17.10 -21.14
CA CYS A 171 12.50 -16.91 -19.77
C CYS A 171 13.73 -17.78 -19.46
N ASN A 172 14.55 -17.39 -18.50
CA ASN A 172 15.64 -18.22 -17.96
C ASN A 172 15.70 -18.15 -16.44
N ALA A 173 16.45 -19.07 -15.81
CA ALA A 173 16.55 -19.15 -14.35
C ALA A 173 17.02 -17.84 -13.68
N ALA A 174 17.89 -17.06 -14.33
CA ALA A 174 18.34 -15.79 -13.77
C ALA A 174 17.23 -14.72 -13.77
N GLU A 175 16.30 -14.77 -14.74
CA GLU A 175 15.12 -13.90 -14.77
C GLU A 175 14.05 -14.36 -13.77
N ILE A 176 13.99 -15.65 -13.44
CA ILE A 176 13.15 -16.17 -12.35
C ILE A 176 13.70 -15.73 -10.98
N ASP A 177 15.01 -15.80 -10.78
CA ASP A 177 15.65 -15.43 -9.52
C ASP A 177 15.63 -13.91 -9.28
N ALA A 178 15.72 -13.11 -10.35
CA ALA A 178 15.64 -11.65 -10.29
C ALA A 178 15.05 -11.10 -11.60
N TYR A 179 13.78 -10.70 -11.56
CA TYR A 179 13.09 -10.15 -12.71
C TYR A 179 13.75 -8.84 -13.18
N LYS A 180 14.06 -8.72 -14.48
CA LYS A 180 14.86 -7.58 -14.98
C LYS A 180 14.05 -6.46 -15.64
N GLY A 181 12.73 -6.61 -15.74
CA GLY A 181 11.82 -5.61 -16.37
C GLY A 181 11.99 -5.42 -17.88
N LYS A 182 13.22 -5.49 -18.41
CA LYS A 182 13.62 -5.32 -19.80
C LYS A 182 14.44 -6.50 -20.26
N THR A 183 13.75 -7.41 -20.92
CA THR A 183 14.34 -8.53 -21.60
C THR A 183 14.26 -8.27 -23.11
N LYS A 184 15.22 -8.80 -23.89
CA LYS A 184 15.18 -8.68 -25.36
C LYS A 184 13.90 -9.28 -25.95
N THR A 185 13.34 -10.27 -25.26
CA THR A 185 12.07 -10.93 -25.59
C THR A 185 11.09 -10.72 -24.44
N PRO A 186 9.85 -10.26 -24.68
CA PRO A 186 8.88 -10.02 -23.60
C PRO A 186 8.62 -11.30 -22.79
N ILE A 187 8.80 -11.24 -21.47
CA ILE A 187 8.44 -12.31 -20.52
C ILE A 187 7.41 -11.87 -19.48
N GLY A 188 7.01 -10.59 -19.52
CA GLY A 188 6.21 -9.95 -18.48
C GLY A 188 4.84 -10.58 -18.28
N HIS A 189 4.21 -11.10 -19.34
CA HIS A 189 2.91 -11.73 -19.19
C HIS A 189 3.06 -13.09 -18.49
N PHE A 190 4.05 -13.89 -18.89
CA PHE A 190 4.34 -15.17 -18.24
C PHE A 190 4.70 -14.96 -16.76
N THR A 191 5.65 -14.07 -16.46
CA THR A 191 6.10 -13.86 -15.09
C THR A 191 5.00 -13.34 -14.18
N GLN A 192 4.04 -12.55 -14.68
CA GLN A 192 2.85 -12.19 -13.92
C GLN A 192 1.92 -13.39 -13.66
N VAL A 193 1.70 -14.27 -14.65
CA VAL A 193 0.87 -15.49 -14.46
C VAL A 193 1.45 -16.38 -13.36
N VAL A 194 2.78 -16.50 -13.29
CA VAL A 194 3.48 -17.36 -12.33
C VAL A 194 4.14 -16.60 -11.18
N TRP A 195 3.72 -15.36 -10.92
CA TRP A 195 4.25 -14.60 -9.80
C TRP A 195 3.79 -15.22 -8.48
N ALA A 196 4.72 -15.73 -7.66
CA ALA A 196 4.38 -16.54 -6.49
C ALA A 196 3.47 -15.82 -5.49
N GLU A 197 3.69 -14.52 -5.28
CA GLU A 197 3.00 -13.71 -4.26
C GLU A 197 1.65 -13.15 -4.73
N THR A 198 1.33 -13.25 -6.02
CA THR A 198 -0.01 -12.89 -6.50
C THR A 198 -1.01 -13.86 -5.90
N THR A 199 -2.07 -13.33 -5.30
CA THR A 199 -3.09 -14.10 -4.57
C THR A 199 -4.45 -14.07 -5.25
N HIS A 200 -4.74 -13.04 -6.04
CA HIS A 200 -6.03 -12.84 -6.66
C HIS A 200 -5.91 -12.44 -8.13
N ILE A 201 -6.94 -12.77 -8.91
CA ILE A 201 -7.09 -12.37 -10.31
C ILE A 201 -8.54 -11.96 -10.59
N GLY A 202 -8.73 -10.97 -11.46
CA GLY A 202 -10.03 -10.64 -12.04
C GLY A 202 -9.88 -10.10 -13.45
N CYS A 203 -10.75 -10.49 -14.38
CA CYS A 203 -10.58 -10.20 -15.80
C CYS A 203 -11.82 -9.61 -16.46
N GLY A 204 -11.63 -8.74 -17.45
CA GLY A 204 -12.69 -8.18 -18.28
C GLY A 204 -12.39 -8.33 -19.76
N ARG A 205 -13.44 -8.31 -20.59
CA ARG A 205 -13.31 -8.41 -22.05
C ARG A 205 -14.29 -7.52 -22.80
N THR A 206 -13.86 -7.03 -23.96
CA THR A 206 -14.70 -6.23 -24.85
C THR A 206 -14.39 -6.60 -26.28
N SER A 207 -15.44 -6.80 -27.10
CA SER A 207 -15.28 -6.82 -28.56
C SER A 207 -15.62 -5.47 -29.15
N PHE A 208 -14.97 -5.11 -30.24
CA PHE A 208 -15.16 -3.84 -30.91
C PHE A 208 -14.70 -3.90 -32.37
N SER A 209 -15.01 -2.85 -33.12
CA SER A 209 -14.64 -2.69 -34.54
C SER A 209 -13.59 -1.58 -34.72
N GLY A 210 -12.93 -1.53 -35.89
CA GLY A 210 -11.85 -0.57 -36.12
C GLY A 210 -10.56 -0.92 -35.37
N GLY A 211 -10.40 -2.22 -35.06
CA GLY A 211 -9.29 -2.80 -34.32
C GLY A 211 -8.22 -3.44 -35.22
N MET A 212 -7.72 -4.61 -34.81
CA MET A 212 -6.78 -5.44 -35.60
C MET A 212 -7.49 -6.18 -36.75
N GLY A 213 -8.81 -6.08 -36.82
CA GLY A 213 -9.68 -6.63 -37.85
C GLY A 213 -11.10 -6.04 -37.71
N PRO A 214 -12.06 -6.47 -38.56
CA PRO A 214 -13.44 -6.00 -38.47
C PRO A 214 -14.10 -6.36 -37.13
N TYR A 215 -13.68 -7.48 -36.52
CA TYR A 215 -14.00 -7.84 -35.14
C TYR A 215 -12.70 -7.96 -34.35
N SER A 216 -12.54 -7.16 -33.30
CA SER A 216 -11.40 -7.22 -32.41
C SER A 216 -11.85 -7.49 -30.98
N VAL A 217 -11.06 -8.23 -30.23
CA VAL A 217 -11.32 -8.52 -28.81
C VAL A 217 -10.11 -8.14 -28.00
N TYR A 218 -10.34 -7.37 -26.94
CA TYR A 218 -9.38 -7.14 -25.87
C TYR A 218 -9.81 -7.88 -24.61
N ILE A 219 -8.85 -8.54 -23.97
CA ILE A 219 -9.02 -9.18 -22.66
C ILE A 219 -7.94 -8.62 -21.75
N TYR A 220 -8.36 -8.11 -20.60
CA TYR A 220 -7.46 -7.63 -19.55
C TYR A 220 -7.68 -8.45 -18.30
N CYS A 221 -6.61 -8.91 -17.67
CA CYS A 221 -6.64 -9.54 -16.34
C CYS A 221 -5.82 -8.71 -15.38
N ASN A 222 -6.43 -8.27 -14.28
CA ASN A 222 -5.76 -7.58 -13.19
C ASN A 222 -5.38 -8.58 -12.09
N TYR A 223 -4.19 -8.41 -11.50
CA TYR A 223 -3.58 -9.32 -10.55
C TYR A 223 -3.34 -8.62 -9.21
N GLY A 224 -3.78 -9.23 -8.10
CA GLY A 224 -3.68 -8.69 -6.75
C GLY A 224 -2.85 -9.61 -5.83
N ILE A 225 -1.70 -9.20 -5.31
CA ILE A 225 -0.88 -8.07 -5.75
C ILE A 225 -0.30 -8.32 -7.15
N GLY A 226 0.09 -7.25 -7.83
CA GLY A 226 0.85 -7.33 -9.08
C GLY A 226 2.23 -7.94 -8.86
N GLY A 227 2.74 -8.55 -9.92
CA GLY A 227 4.10 -9.07 -10.00
C GLY A 227 5.02 -8.17 -10.78
N ASN A 228 6.05 -8.77 -11.39
CA ASN A 228 7.00 -8.10 -12.28
C ASN A 228 7.75 -6.94 -11.61
N LEU A 229 8.01 -7.09 -10.31
CA LEU A 229 8.83 -6.16 -9.55
C LEU A 229 10.28 -6.40 -9.91
N GLU A 230 10.94 -5.39 -10.47
CA GLU A 230 12.34 -5.49 -10.88
C GLU A 230 13.26 -5.81 -9.69
N GLY A 231 14.17 -6.76 -9.88
CA GLY A 231 15.06 -7.29 -8.85
C GLY A 231 14.42 -8.33 -7.93
N ALA A 232 13.09 -8.46 -7.90
CA ALA A 232 12.41 -9.48 -7.11
C ALA A 232 12.37 -10.82 -7.85
N PRO A 233 12.40 -11.96 -7.13
CA PRO A 233 12.18 -13.25 -7.75
C PRO A 233 10.73 -13.37 -8.23
N VAL A 234 10.53 -13.96 -9.40
CA VAL A 234 9.19 -14.34 -9.89
C VAL A 234 8.58 -15.36 -8.93
N TYR A 235 9.38 -16.31 -8.47
CA TYR A 235 9.09 -17.25 -7.39
C TYR A 235 10.39 -17.80 -6.79
N LYS A 236 10.33 -18.35 -5.58
CA LYS A 236 11.49 -18.97 -4.94
C LYS A 236 11.70 -20.39 -5.46
N ARG A 237 12.83 -20.63 -6.12
CA ARG A 237 13.20 -21.97 -6.61
C ARG A 237 13.36 -22.96 -5.45
N GLY A 238 12.84 -24.17 -5.59
CA GLY A 238 12.93 -25.22 -4.57
C GLY A 238 11.74 -26.17 -4.59
N ARG A 239 11.79 -27.21 -3.74
CA ARG A 239 10.71 -28.22 -3.64
C ARG A 239 9.36 -27.54 -3.43
N HIS A 240 8.34 -27.94 -4.17
CA HIS A 240 7.00 -27.35 -4.07
C HIS A 240 6.49 -27.41 -2.64
N CYS A 241 5.82 -26.34 -2.27
CA CYS A 241 5.37 -26.02 -0.92
C CYS A 241 6.42 -25.95 0.20
N SER A 242 7.72 -26.14 -0.05
CA SER A 242 8.73 -26.08 1.02
C SER A 242 8.94 -24.68 1.60
N ALA A 243 8.37 -23.64 0.97
CA ALA A 243 8.44 -22.25 1.41
C ALA A 243 7.06 -21.55 1.39
N CYS A 244 5.97 -22.27 1.68
CA CYS A 244 4.63 -21.69 1.81
C CYS A 244 4.40 -20.87 3.10
N GLY A 245 5.40 -20.79 3.98
CA GLY A 245 5.25 -20.16 5.28
C GLY A 245 4.28 -20.94 6.17
N LYS A 246 3.21 -20.27 6.64
CA LYS A 246 2.15 -20.89 7.45
C LYS A 246 1.05 -21.56 6.62
N LEU A 247 1.09 -21.42 5.30
CA LEU A 247 0.11 -22.02 4.42
C LEU A 247 0.47 -23.47 4.13
N GLU A 248 -0.51 -24.34 4.13
CA GLU A 248 -0.34 -25.72 3.69
C GLU A 248 -0.30 -25.82 2.16
N CYS A 249 0.17 -26.96 1.64
CA CYS A 249 -0.06 -27.28 0.23
C CYS A 249 -1.57 -27.32 -0.06
N ASN A 250 -1.96 -26.72 -1.17
CA ASN A 250 -3.33 -26.80 -1.66
C ASN A 250 -3.70 -28.26 -1.99
N SER A 251 -4.88 -28.68 -1.55
CA SER A 251 -5.35 -30.05 -1.72
C SER A 251 -5.66 -30.42 -3.17
N GLN A 252 -6.14 -29.45 -3.97
CA GLN A 252 -6.48 -29.62 -5.38
C GLN A 252 -5.26 -29.43 -6.29
N TYR A 253 -4.47 -28.40 -6.04
CA TYR A 253 -3.27 -28.01 -6.79
C TYR A 253 -2.04 -28.23 -5.93
N ARG A 254 -1.59 -29.49 -5.82
CA ARG A 254 -0.58 -29.93 -4.84
C ARG A 254 0.79 -29.25 -4.89
N GLY A 255 1.09 -28.49 -5.94
CA GLY A 255 2.28 -27.65 -6.02
C GLY A 255 2.12 -26.24 -5.46
N LEU A 256 0.91 -25.83 -5.09
CA LEU A 256 0.57 -24.46 -4.68
C LEU A 256 0.35 -24.34 -3.17
N CYS A 257 0.54 -23.13 -2.64
CA CYS A 257 0.32 -22.78 -1.26
C CYS A 257 -1.10 -22.24 -1.03
N GLY A 258 -1.69 -22.61 0.10
CA GLY A 258 -2.93 -22.02 0.62
C GLY A 258 -4.20 -22.54 -0.04
N THR A 259 -5.34 -22.05 0.44
CA THR A 259 -6.67 -22.41 -0.05
C THR A 259 -7.12 -21.50 -1.19
N ILE A 260 -8.11 -21.94 -1.96
CA ILE A 260 -8.79 -21.13 -2.97
C ILE A 260 -10.13 -20.70 -2.39
N GLU A 261 -10.38 -19.39 -2.35
CA GLU A 261 -11.66 -18.83 -1.92
C GLU A 261 -12.76 -19.21 -2.92
N LYS A 262 -13.95 -19.55 -2.42
CA LYS A 262 -15.07 -19.89 -3.32
C LYS A 262 -15.60 -18.61 -3.98
N LEU A 263 -15.96 -18.68 -5.26
CA LEU A 263 -16.55 -17.55 -5.99
C LEU A 263 -17.82 -16.97 -5.34
N SER A 264 -18.58 -17.82 -4.63
CA SER A 264 -19.78 -17.44 -3.87
C SER A 264 -19.47 -16.55 -2.67
N ASP A 265 -18.25 -16.65 -2.12
CA ASP A 265 -17.85 -15.95 -0.90
C ASP A 265 -17.43 -14.50 -1.21
N ASP A 266 -17.07 -14.22 -2.47
CA ASP A 266 -16.86 -12.85 -2.94
C ASP A 266 -18.20 -12.13 -3.13
N LYS A 267 -18.60 -11.43 -2.06
CA LYS A 267 -19.82 -10.61 -1.97
C LYS A 267 -19.61 -9.18 -2.46
N TRP A 268 -18.48 -8.86 -3.09
CA TRP A 268 -18.22 -7.51 -3.59
C TRP A 268 -19.27 -7.12 -4.65
N LYS A 269 -19.75 -5.88 -4.57
CA LYS A 269 -20.73 -5.31 -5.49
C LYS A 269 -20.16 -4.04 -6.12
N PRO A 270 -20.33 -3.85 -7.43
CA PRO A 270 -19.84 -2.65 -8.10
C PRO A 270 -20.61 -1.41 -7.66
N PRO A 271 -19.97 -0.22 -7.64
CA PRO A 271 -20.63 1.03 -7.29
C PRO A 271 -21.69 1.47 -8.31
N PHE A 272 -21.67 0.89 -9.52
CA PHE A 272 -22.67 1.08 -10.57
C PHE A 272 -22.62 -0.09 -11.56
N ALA A 273 -23.73 -0.29 -12.29
CA ALA A 273 -23.76 -1.23 -13.39
C ALA A 273 -22.93 -0.72 -14.58
N ILE A 274 -22.26 -1.63 -15.28
CA ILE A 274 -21.56 -1.31 -16.53
C ILE A 274 -22.62 -1.11 -17.62
N ALA A 275 -22.73 0.10 -18.15
CA ALA A 275 -23.74 0.43 -19.16
C ALA A 275 -23.44 -0.28 -20.49
N GLY A 276 -24.44 -0.99 -21.03
CA GLY A 276 -24.35 -1.70 -22.32
C GLY A 276 -23.99 -3.19 -22.26
N GLY A 277 -23.98 -3.81 -21.06
CA GLY A 277 -23.88 -5.26 -20.95
C GLY A 277 -25.25 -5.93 -21.02
N GLU A 278 -25.46 -6.84 -21.98
CA GLU A 278 -26.59 -7.76 -21.93
C GLU A 278 -26.46 -8.64 -20.67
N ALA A 279 -27.30 -8.36 -19.67
CA ALA A 279 -27.46 -9.22 -18.51
C ALA A 279 -28.27 -10.46 -18.94
N SER A 280 -27.60 -11.49 -19.46
CA SER A 280 -28.25 -12.78 -19.68
C SER A 280 -28.36 -13.53 -18.35
N GLY A 281 -29.40 -13.20 -17.58
CA GLY A 281 -29.91 -14.00 -16.48
C GLY A 281 -31.30 -14.51 -16.85
N SER A 282 -31.37 -15.60 -17.62
CA SER A 282 -32.58 -16.41 -17.70
C SER A 282 -32.43 -17.55 -16.70
N ASP A 283 -33.02 -17.36 -15.54
CA ASP A 283 -33.35 -18.43 -14.61
C ASP A 283 -34.52 -19.20 -15.24
N SER A 284 -34.27 -20.40 -15.75
CA SER A 284 -35.30 -21.30 -16.28
C SER A 284 -35.78 -22.18 -15.14
N GLY A 285 -37.06 -22.03 -14.81
CA GLY A 285 -37.68 -22.48 -13.57
C GLY A 285 -37.70 -23.98 -13.30
N ASP A 286 -37.89 -24.28 -12.02
CA ASP A 286 -38.80 -25.33 -11.60
C ASP A 286 -39.95 -24.66 -10.83
N GLN A 287 -41.15 -24.79 -11.39
CA GLN A 287 -42.40 -24.51 -10.72
C GLN A 287 -42.80 -25.74 -9.92
N ASP A 288 -42.86 -25.63 -8.60
CA ASP A 288 -43.70 -26.51 -7.78
C ASP A 288 -44.27 -25.71 -6.60
N THR A 289 -45.54 -25.38 -6.72
CA THR A 289 -46.49 -25.07 -5.62
C THR A 289 -47.84 -25.62 -6.08
N PRO A 290 -48.72 -26.16 -5.22
CA PRO A 290 -49.07 -25.58 -3.91
C PRO A 290 -49.25 -26.64 -2.79
N SER A 291 -49.18 -26.32 -1.50
CA SER A 291 -50.20 -25.61 -0.74
C SER A 291 -49.84 -25.76 0.74
N ASP A 292 -49.90 -24.68 1.52
CA ASP A 292 -50.67 -24.68 2.77
C ASP A 292 -50.68 -23.28 3.39
N GLU A 293 -51.90 -22.76 3.53
CA GLU A 293 -52.23 -21.54 4.22
C GLU A 293 -52.07 -21.76 5.73
N THR A 294 -51.24 -20.96 6.40
CA THR A 294 -51.51 -20.59 7.79
C THR A 294 -51.20 -19.12 8.05
N LYS A 295 -52.31 -18.41 8.29
CA LYS A 295 -52.40 -17.01 8.72
C LYS A 295 -51.58 -16.77 9.99
N LEU A 296 -50.69 -15.77 9.98
CA LEU A 296 -50.20 -15.16 11.22
C LEU A 296 -50.55 -13.67 11.28
N LYS A 297 -51.37 -13.35 12.28
CA LYS A 297 -51.96 -12.04 12.57
C LYS A 297 -50.90 -11.01 12.97
N HIS A 298 -51.07 -9.78 12.50
CA HIS A 298 -50.44 -8.58 13.04
C HIS A 298 -50.98 -8.26 14.45
N THR A 299 -50.05 -8.02 15.38
CA THR A 299 -50.31 -7.28 16.63
C THR A 299 -49.18 -6.27 16.87
N PRO A 300 -49.48 -5.01 17.22
CA PRO A 300 -48.48 -3.96 17.41
C PRO A 300 -47.81 -4.05 18.80
N ARG A 301 -46.48 -3.90 18.85
CA ARG A 301 -45.73 -3.79 20.10
C ARG A 301 -45.83 -2.37 20.67
N LYS A 302 -46.33 -2.28 21.91
CA LYS A 302 -46.32 -1.08 22.77
C LYS A 302 -44.88 -0.67 23.11
N ILE A 303 -44.61 0.62 22.97
CA ILE A 303 -43.44 1.34 23.48
C ILE A 303 -43.71 1.63 24.97
N ILE A 304 -42.78 1.23 25.85
CA ILE A 304 -42.80 1.58 27.28
C ILE A 304 -41.78 2.70 27.51
N PHE A 305 -42.26 3.83 28.01
CA PHE A 305 -41.46 4.95 28.51
C PHE A 305 -41.09 4.70 29.98
N TYR A 306 -39.84 4.96 30.37
CA TYR A 306 -39.47 5.13 31.77
C TYR A 306 -39.27 6.62 32.06
N ARG A 307 -40.03 7.09 33.06
CA ARG A 307 -39.94 8.40 33.73
C ARG A 307 -39.46 8.11 35.15
N SER A 308 -38.50 8.87 35.67
CA SER A 308 -38.29 8.95 37.12
C SER A 308 -38.21 10.42 37.53
N ASP A 309 -39.19 10.84 38.32
CA ASP A 309 -39.23 12.11 39.03
C ASP A 309 -38.24 12.08 40.22
N GLY A 310 -37.73 13.24 40.62
CA GLY A 310 -36.81 13.39 41.76
C GLY A 310 -37.50 13.55 43.12
N VAL A 311 -36.70 13.72 44.20
CA VAL A 311 -36.77 14.78 45.24
C VAL A 311 -35.94 14.46 46.53
N HIS A 312 -35.11 15.44 46.93
CA HIS A 312 -34.59 15.94 48.24
C HIS A 312 -33.58 15.25 49.22
N LEU A 313 -32.40 15.91 49.32
CA LEU A 313 -31.71 16.62 50.46
C LEU A 313 -31.37 15.97 51.84
N LYS A 314 -30.09 16.12 52.25
CA LYS A 314 -29.55 16.74 53.51
C LYS A 314 -28.00 16.90 53.45
N LYS A 315 -27.45 18.14 53.49
CA LYS A 315 -26.65 18.83 54.57
C LYS A 315 -25.38 18.07 55.04
N GLU A 316 -24.18 18.67 55.04
CA GLU A 316 -23.65 19.59 56.08
C GLU A 316 -22.65 20.68 55.59
N ARG A 317 -22.32 21.63 56.47
CA ARG A 317 -21.71 22.98 56.27
C ARG A 317 -20.62 23.25 57.33
N TRP A 318 -19.85 24.34 57.15
CA TRP A 318 -18.91 25.07 58.08
C TRP A 318 -17.41 24.74 57.88
N LEU A 319 -16.42 25.66 57.87
CA LEU A 319 -16.26 27.02 58.41
C LEU A 319 -15.15 27.78 57.61
N VAL A 320 -15.31 29.09 57.36
CA VAL A 320 -14.20 30.05 57.16
C VAL A 320 -14.56 31.34 57.89
N SER A 321 -13.68 31.80 58.77
CA SER A 321 -13.62 33.15 59.34
C SER A 321 -12.12 33.45 59.52
N SER A 322 -11.55 34.64 59.50
CA SER A 322 -11.96 36.04 59.33
C SER A 322 -10.63 36.80 59.19
N LEU A 323 -10.57 37.85 58.37
CA LEU A 323 -9.89 39.13 58.61
C LEU A 323 -9.80 39.94 57.30
N THR A 324 -10.57 41.03 57.27
CA THR A 324 -10.66 42.09 56.26
C THR A 324 -9.90 43.31 56.75
N ASN A 325 -9.05 43.98 55.96
CA ASN A 325 -9.25 45.30 55.31
C ASN A 325 -7.84 45.92 55.20
N ASN A 326 -7.36 46.64 54.20
CA ASN A 326 -7.95 47.68 53.36
C ASN A 326 -7.09 47.83 52.08
N THR A 327 -7.69 47.72 50.90
CA THR A 327 -7.52 48.63 49.74
C THR A 327 -8.33 48.06 48.57
N LYS A 328 -9.16 48.93 47.98
CA LYS A 328 -10.18 48.62 46.97
C LYS A 328 -9.57 48.17 45.65
N ILE A 329 -9.56 46.85 45.42
CA ILE A 329 -9.60 46.26 44.08
C ILE A 329 -10.86 45.39 44.05
N SER A 330 -11.75 45.58 43.07
CA SER A 330 -12.99 44.80 43.01
C SER A 330 -12.64 43.30 42.93
N ARG A 331 -13.38 42.45 43.67
CA ARG A 331 -13.15 40.99 43.73
C ARG A 331 -13.11 40.32 42.34
N GLY A 332 -13.74 40.93 41.34
CA GLY A 332 -13.66 40.50 39.93
C GLY A 332 -12.29 40.71 39.32
N HIS A 333 -11.69 41.89 39.49
CA HIS A 333 -10.36 42.21 38.96
C HIS A 333 -9.24 41.44 39.66
N LEU A 334 -9.34 41.20 40.97
CA LEU A 334 -8.34 40.39 41.69
C LEU A 334 -8.40 38.91 41.27
N LYS A 335 -9.60 38.35 41.02
CA LYS A 335 -9.73 36.98 40.47
C LYS A 335 -9.23 36.87 39.04
N MET A 336 -9.37 37.92 38.23
CA MET A 336 -8.82 37.95 36.87
C MET A 336 -7.30 38.05 36.91
N LEU A 337 -6.73 38.93 37.74
CA LEU A 337 -5.28 39.06 37.92
C LEU A 337 -4.64 37.81 38.54
N LEU A 338 -5.30 37.15 39.51
CA LEU A 338 -4.82 35.87 40.06
C LEU A 338 -4.89 34.73 39.05
N ARG A 339 -5.91 34.70 38.16
CA ARG A 339 -5.97 33.74 37.07
C ARG A 339 -4.92 34.01 35.99
N ILE A 340 -4.65 35.28 35.68
CA ILE A 340 -3.58 35.67 34.76
C ILE A 340 -2.21 35.37 35.38
N LEU A 341 -2.00 35.64 36.68
CA LEU A 341 -0.78 35.30 37.40
C LEU A 341 -0.61 33.79 37.58
N GLN A 342 -1.66 33.00 37.82
CA GLN A 342 -1.56 31.53 37.80
C GLN A 342 -1.30 31.01 36.38
N PHE A 343 -1.88 31.62 35.35
CA PHE A 343 -1.61 31.25 33.96
C PHE A 343 -0.18 31.61 33.54
N LEU A 344 0.34 32.76 33.99
CA LEU A 344 1.72 33.18 33.74
C LEU A 344 2.73 32.42 34.62
N TRP A 345 2.44 32.15 35.89
CA TRP A 345 3.29 31.32 36.77
C TRP A 345 3.30 29.87 36.34
N SER A 346 2.18 29.31 35.88
CA SER A 346 2.17 27.96 35.31
C SER A 346 3.03 27.86 34.05
N ARG A 347 3.18 28.95 33.27
CA ARG A 347 4.05 28.96 32.09
C ARG A 347 5.51 29.33 32.39
N VAL A 348 5.77 30.22 33.34
CA VAL A 348 7.15 30.58 33.75
C VAL A 348 7.78 29.46 34.59
N LEU A 349 7.02 28.78 35.45
CA LEU A 349 7.52 27.63 36.21
C LEU A 349 7.69 26.39 35.31
N ILE A 350 6.86 26.21 34.27
CA ILE A 350 7.10 25.17 33.25
C ILE A 350 8.34 25.52 32.41
N ILE A 351 8.58 26.78 32.06
CA ILE A 351 9.81 27.16 31.34
C ILE A 351 11.06 27.00 32.24
N TYR A 352 10.97 27.31 33.54
CA TYR A 352 12.12 27.23 34.45
C TYR A 352 12.42 25.80 34.96
N ILE A 353 11.38 24.97 35.17
CA ILE A 353 11.55 23.55 35.56
C ILE A 353 12.00 22.70 34.36
N TYR A 354 11.58 23.00 33.14
CA TYR A 354 12.10 22.31 31.95
C TYR A 354 13.53 22.73 31.57
N SER A 355 14.02 23.88 32.02
CA SER A 355 15.39 24.33 31.73
C SER A 355 16.47 23.85 32.71
N CYS A 356 16.15 23.16 33.81
CA CYS A 356 17.14 22.86 34.86
C CYS A 356 17.17 21.42 35.41
N HIS A 357 16.47 20.44 34.82
CA HIS A 357 16.51 19.05 35.31
C HIS A 357 16.82 17.95 34.28
N LEU A 358 17.51 18.28 33.19
CA LEU A 358 18.04 17.29 32.24
C LEU A 358 19.56 17.43 31.98
N LYS A 359 20.29 18.02 32.92
CA LYS A 359 21.72 17.77 33.07
C LYS A 359 21.87 16.68 34.11
N ASP A 360 21.82 15.42 33.68
CA ASP A 360 22.77 14.39 34.11
C ASP A 360 22.49 13.04 33.40
N PHE A 361 23.60 12.45 32.96
CA PHE A 361 23.84 11.06 32.57
C PHE A 361 23.88 10.57 31.12
N TYR A 362 23.34 11.25 30.10
CA TYR A 362 23.72 11.02 28.68
C TYR A 362 23.47 12.29 27.85
N GLY A 363 24.14 13.39 28.22
CA GLY A 363 24.10 14.62 27.45
C GLY A 363 25.05 14.54 26.24
N GLN A 364 24.49 14.65 25.03
CA GLN A 364 24.89 15.57 23.94
C GLN A 364 24.32 15.10 22.58
N CYS A 365 23.83 16.08 21.79
CA CYS A 365 23.55 16.04 20.34
C CYS A 365 22.14 15.67 19.79
N ILE A 366 21.02 15.89 20.49
CA ILE A 366 19.68 15.68 19.84
C ILE A 366 18.85 16.97 19.72
N GLU A 367 18.83 17.86 20.71
CA GLU A 367 17.99 19.08 20.63
C GLU A 367 18.65 20.27 19.93
N GLU A 368 19.98 20.42 20.00
CA GLU A 368 20.68 21.55 19.36
C GLU A 368 20.80 21.37 17.84
N ASP A 369 21.17 20.18 17.35
CA ASP A 369 21.31 19.88 15.91
C ASP A 369 19.97 19.97 15.15
N MET A 370 18.86 19.58 15.80
CA MET A 370 17.52 19.72 15.20
C MET A 370 17.07 21.18 15.13
N ARG A 371 17.39 22.00 16.14
CA ARG A 371 17.13 23.45 16.07
C ARG A 371 18.02 24.12 15.02
N GLU A 372 19.27 23.71 14.84
CA GLU A 372 20.11 24.24 13.76
C GLU A 372 19.56 23.89 12.36
N CYS A 373 19.09 22.66 12.13
CA CYS A 373 18.44 22.30 10.85
C CYS A 373 17.09 23.02 10.61
N LEU A 374 16.29 23.21 11.67
CA LEU A 374 14.98 23.88 11.57
C LEU A 374 15.06 25.42 11.50
N PHE A 375 16.10 26.04 12.07
CA PHE A 375 16.20 27.49 12.19
C PHE A 375 17.37 28.15 11.44
N SER A 376 18.39 27.43 10.96
CA SER A 376 19.60 28.08 10.40
C SER A 376 19.71 28.12 8.87
N TYR A 377 18.90 27.38 8.10
CA TYR A 377 19.00 27.45 6.64
C TYR A 377 17.62 27.46 5.95
N LYS A 378 17.27 28.59 5.32
CA LYS A 378 16.31 28.57 4.22
C LYS A 378 16.89 27.64 3.14
N CYS A 379 16.11 26.70 2.64
CA CYS A 379 16.50 25.88 1.49
C CYS A 379 16.79 26.81 0.29
N ILE A 380 18.06 27.15 0.05
CA ILE A 380 18.48 28.08 -1.01
C ILE A 380 18.78 27.27 -2.28
N GLY A 381 18.25 27.68 -3.44
CA GLY A 381 18.56 27.06 -4.75
C GLY A 381 17.40 27.14 -5.75
N ASN A 382 17.71 27.00 -7.04
CA ASN A 382 16.69 26.84 -8.11
C ASN A 382 16.31 25.35 -8.20
N TYR A 383 15.34 24.91 -7.41
CA TYR A 383 14.77 23.55 -7.43
C TYR A 383 13.24 23.61 -7.39
N THR A 384 12.60 22.50 -7.75
CA THR A 384 11.16 22.32 -7.53
C THR A 384 10.99 21.38 -6.33
N GLU A 385 10.38 21.89 -5.27
CA GLU A 385 10.08 21.10 -4.08
C GLU A 385 8.95 20.11 -4.38
N PHE A 386 9.14 18.87 -3.96
CA PHE A 386 8.14 17.82 -4.10
C PHE A 386 7.96 17.10 -2.78
N HIS A 387 6.90 17.46 -2.06
CA HIS A 387 6.52 16.72 -0.87
C HIS A 387 5.93 15.37 -1.26
N LEU A 388 6.30 14.34 -0.49
CA LEU A 388 5.64 13.05 -0.57
C LEU A 388 4.19 13.20 -0.13
N ASN A 389 3.30 12.44 -0.76
CA ASN A 389 1.92 12.31 -0.30
C ASN A 389 1.77 11.09 0.63
N ASP A 390 0.68 11.01 1.38
CA ASP A 390 0.49 9.93 2.38
C ASP A 390 0.57 8.52 1.78
N ARG A 391 0.24 8.36 0.49
CA ARG A 391 0.40 7.07 -0.18
C ARG A 391 1.87 6.75 -0.43
N GLU A 392 2.66 7.70 -0.90
CA GLU A 392 4.11 7.49 -1.06
C GLU A 392 4.75 7.15 0.29
N ARG A 393 4.33 7.81 1.37
CA ARG A 393 4.75 7.49 2.75
C ARG A 393 4.38 6.06 3.15
N GLN A 394 3.12 5.66 2.97
CA GLN A 394 2.67 4.31 3.29
C GLN A 394 3.42 3.27 2.46
N TRP A 395 3.65 3.57 1.19
CA TRP A 395 4.33 2.68 0.27
C TRP A 395 5.81 2.46 0.65
N ILE A 396 6.49 3.51 1.14
CA ILE A 396 7.82 3.39 1.75
C ILE A 396 7.78 2.42 2.94
N VAL A 397 6.86 2.64 3.90
CA VAL A 397 6.73 1.78 5.08
C VAL A 397 6.46 0.33 4.70
N ASP A 398 5.47 0.11 3.84
CA ASP A 398 5.03 -1.22 3.47
C ASP A 398 6.14 -1.99 2.78
N THR A 399 6.87 -1.35 1.86
CA THR A 399 7.96 -1.98 1.12
C THR A 399 9.14 -2.32 2.03
N HIS A 400 9.53 -1.41 2.92
CA HIS A 400 10.58 -1.69 3.91
C HIS A 400 10.20 -2.86 4.80
N ASN A 401 8.99 -2.84 5.37
CA ASN A 401 8.52 -3.90 6.26
C ASN A 401 8.34 -5.23 5.54
N GLN A 402 7.87 -5.25 4.29
CA GLN A 402 7.82 -6.48 3.49
C GLN A 402 9.21 -7.09 3.31
N TYR A 403 10.23 -6.30 3.00
CA TYR A 403 11.59 -6.80 2.85
C TYR A 403 12.19 -7.28 4.18
N ARG A 404 12.02 -6.51 5.25
CA ARG A 404 12.45 -6.88 6.61
C ARG A 404 11.79 -8.17 7.07
N ASP A 405 10.48 -8.31 6.88
CA ASP A 405 9.71 -9.49 7.26
C ASP A 405 10.18 -10.74 6.51
N LYS A 406 10.44 -10.61 5.20
CA LYS A 406 10.96 -11.71 4.37
C LYS A 406 12.34 -12.19 4.84
N ILE A 407 13.23 -11.28 5.26
CA ILE A 407 14.53 -11.64 5.83
C ILE A 407 14.33 -12.27 7.21
N ALA A 408 13.57 -11.63 8.09
CA ALA A 408 13.36 -12.09 9.46
C ALA A 408 12.77 -13.51 9.51
N LEU A 409 11.82 -13.83 8.62
CA LEU A 409 11.22 -15.15 8.49
C LEU A 409 12.14 -16.19 7.83
N GLY A 410 13.26 -15.77 7.25
CA GLY A 410 14.21 -16.65 6.56
C GLY A 410 13.78 -17.04 5.15
N TYR A 411 12.89 -16.27 4.51
CA TYR A 411 12.53 -16.52 3.11
C TYR A 411 13.65 -16.11 2.15
N VAL A 412 14.53 -15.20 2.57
CA VAL A 412 15.65 -14.69 1.78
C VAL A 412 16.96 -15.24 2.32
N THR A 413 17.69 -15.99 1.49
CA THR A 413 18.99 -16.60 1.84
C THR A 413 20.15 -16.05 1.01
N THR A 414 19.86 -15.20 0.01
CA THR A 414 20.88 -14.52 -0.80
C THR A 414 21.80 -13.69 0.09
N GLY A 415 23.09 -13.67 -0.22
CA GLY A 415 24.07 -12.86 0.50
C GLY A 415 24.26 -13.25 1.97
N GLY A 416 24.03 -14.52 2.32
CA GLY A 416 24.13 -14.98 3.70
C GLY A 416 23.02 -14.48 4.61
N ASN A 417 21.90 -13.98 4.06
CA ASN A 417 20.75 -13.60 4.88
C ASN A 417 20.08 -14.82 5.50
N GLY A 418 19.38 -14.59 6.61
CA GLY A 418 18.80 -15.65 7.43
C GLY A 418 17.82 -15.09 8.45
N LYS A 419 17.22 -15.98 9.25
CA LYS A 419 16.19 -15.61 10.22
C LYS A 419 16.71 -14.60 11.24
N ALA A 420 15.91 -13.58 11.54
CA ALA A 420 16.26 -12.51 12.46
C ALA A 420 15.37 -12.55 13.71
N SER A 421 15.96 -12.52 14.90
CA SER A 421 15.23 -12.62 16.17
C SER A 421 14.68 -11.31 16.71
N ASN A 422 15.31 -10.18 16.34
CA ASN A 422 15.05 -8.85 16.90
C ASN A 422 14.64 -7.79 15.85
N MET A 423 14.21 -8.20 14.66
CA MET A 423 13.92 -7.25 13.57
C MET A 423 12.65 -6.44 13.89
N HIS A 424 12.75 -5.12 14.08
CA HIS A 424 11.58 -4.30 14.37
C HIS A 424 10.81 -3.91 13.10
N VAL A 425 9.51 -3.68 13.27
CA VAL A 425 8.68 -3.04 12.25
C VAL A 425 8.98 -1.54 12.20
N ILE A 426 9.04 -0.99 10.99
CA ILE A 426 9.27 0.43 10.74
C ILE A 426 7.94 1.18 10.62
N SER A 427 7.87 2.38 11.19
CA SER A 427 6.79 3.36 10.99
C SER A 427 7.30 4.58 10.20
N TYR A 428 6.39 5.34 9.59
CA TYR A 428 6.79 6.58 8.91
C TYR A 428 6.96 7.73 9.90
N SER A 429 7.99 8.56 9.74
CA SER A 429 8.18 9.79 10.52
C SER A 429 8.16 11.01 9.60
N LYS A 430 7.15 11.87 9.79
CA LYS A 430 7.03 13.15 9.09
C LYS A 430 8.14 14.14 9.49
N GLU A 431 8.64 14.03 10.72
CA GLU A 431 9.80 14.80 11.18
C GLU A 431 11.06 14.42 10.40
N LEU A 432 11.32 13.11 10.23
CA LEU A 432 12.43 12.65 9.40
C LEU A 432 12.24 13.04 7.92
N GLU A 433 11.00 13.04 7.41
CA GLU A 433 10.69 13.54 6.07
C GLU A 433 11.03 15.03 5.91
N GLU A 434 10.66 15.90 6.84
CA GLU A 434 10.97 17.33 6.78
C GLU A 434 12.50 17.57 6.70
N ILE A 435 13.26 16.83 7.52
CA ILE A 435 14.72 16.89 7.51
C ILE A 435 15.28 16.34 6.18
N ALA A 436 14.80 15.17 5.74
CA ALA A 436 15.22 14.56 4.49
C ALA A 436 14.89 15.45 3.27
N GLN A 437 13.77 16.17 3.32
CA GLN A 437 13.33 17.11 2.28
C GLN A 437 14.26 18.31 2.19
N CYS A 438 14.60 18.89 3.34
CA CYS A 438 15.60 19.96 3.43
C CYS A 438 16.95 19.49 2.86
N GLN A 439 17.43 18.31 3.25
CA GLN A 439 18.67 17.73 2.75
C GLN A 439 18.62 17.47 1.24
N ALA A 440 17.54 16.89 0.73
CA ALA A 440 17.36 16.66 -0.70
C ALA A 440 17.46 17.97 -1.49
N ASN A 441 16.76 19.03 -1.04
CA ASN A 441 16.79 20.35 -1.67
C ASN A 441 18.21 20.95 -1.68
N MET A 442 18.98 20.79 -0.59
CA MET A 442 20.35 21.33 -0.46
C MET A 442 21.41 20.54 -1.22
N CYS A 443 21.21 19.24 -1.48
CA CYS A 443 22.17 18.39 -2.21
C CYS A 443 22.38 18.81 -3.68
N THR A 444 21.67 19.83 -4.15
CA THR A 444 21.88 20.49 -5.45
C THR A 444 23.09 21.45 -5.46
N GLN A 445 23.63 21.82 -4.30
CA GLN A 445 24.75 22.74 -4.18
C GLN A 445 26.09 22.00 -4.00
N LYS A 446 27.09 22.34 -4.83
CA LYS A 446 28.46 21.84 -4.66
C LYS A 446 28.98 22.28 -3.28
N ASN A 447 29.31 21.31 -2.42
CA ASN A 447 30.04 21.43 -1.13
C ASN A 447 29.24 21.47 0.20
N PHE A 448 27.93 21.18 0.24
CA PHE A 448 27.16 21.28 1.51
C PHE A 448 27.12 20.01 2.38
N HIS A 449 27.80 18.93 1.99
CA HIS A 449 27.70 17.60 2.62
C HIS A 449 28.19 17.47 4.08
N LYS A 450 28.70 18.53 4.73
CA LYS A 450 29.39 18.41 6.02
C LYS A 450 28.65 18.89 7.27
N LYS A 451 27.56 19.68 7.17
CA LYS A 451 26.97 20.35 8.36
C LYS A 451 25.62 19.83 8.85
N CYS A 452 24.82 19.12 8.05
CA CYS A 452 23.57 18.50 8.51
C CYS A 452 23.75 17.02 8.87
N ASN A 453 24.90 16.69 9.48
CA ASN A 453 25.22 15.33 9.88
C ASN A 453 24.62 15.09 11.26
N GLY A 454 23.30 15.01 11.35
CA GLY A 454 22.63 14.59 12.58
C GLY A 454 23.22 13.25 12.97
N SER A 455 24.05 13.25 14.02
CA SER A 455 25.09 12.25 14.26
C SER A 455 24.56 10.82 14.52
N ASN A 456 23.23 10.64 14.56
CA ASN A 456 22.54 9.40 14.89
C ASN A 456 21.37 9.05 13.94
N LEU A 457 21.37 9.54 12.69
CA LEU A 457 20.40 9.14 11.66
C LEU A 457 21.04 8.30 10.56
N GLY A 458 20.39 7.20 10.21
CA GLY A 458 20.73 6.41 9.04
C GLY A 458 20.33 7.14 7.76
N ARG A 459 20.99 6.86 6.64
CA ARG A 459 20.77 7.59 5.39
C ARG A 459 20.86 6.68 4.17
N ASN A 460 19.83 6.71 3.33
CA ASN A 460 19.91 6.20 1.96
C ASN A 460 19.60 7.32 0.97
N MET A 461 20.43 7.45 -0.05
CA MET A 461 20.26 8.43 -1.12
C MET A 461 20.21 7.73 -2.47
N LEU A 462 19.39 8.21 -3.39
CA LEU A 462 19.41 7.75 -4.77
C LEU A 462 19.13 8.88 -5.76
N ASP A 463 20.06 9.04 -6.71
CA ASP A 463 19.86 9.84 -7.92
C ASP A 463 19.11 8.99 -8.96
N LEU A 464 17.82 9.28 -9.13
CA LEU A 464 16.93 8.52 -10.02
C LEU A 464 17.26 8.69 -11.50
N ASP A 465 18.12 9.65 -11.87
CA ASP A 465 18.61 9.77 -13.25
C ASP A 465 19.65 8.72 -13.61
N LYS A 466 20.22 8.06 -12.60
CA LYS A 466 21.03 6.85 -12.78
C LYS A 466 20.18 5.61 -13.00
N ILE A 467 18.86 5.72 -12.84
CA ILE A 467 17.88 4.67 -13.14
C ILE A 467 17.38 4.87 -14.59
N ASP A 468 17.13 3.77 -15.31
CA ASP A 468 16.70 3.82 -16.72
C ASP A 468 15.42 4.68 -16.91
N SER A 469 15.47 5.56 -17.90
CA SER A 469 14.48 6.61 -18.18
C SER A 469 13.04 6.12 -18.39
N ARG A 470 12.82 4.84 -18.70
CA ARG A 470 11.47 4.26 -18.81
C ARG A 470 10.79 4.07 -17.44
N PHE A 471 11.57 4.07 -16.35
CA PHE A 471 11.07 3.97 -14.97
C PHE A 471 10.81 5.34 -14.32
N LYS A 472 11.02 6.45 -15.04
CA LYS A 472 10.60 7.81 -14.63
C LYS A 472 9.07 8.00 -14.57
N SER A 473 8.29 6.92 -14.66
CA SER A 473 6.83 6.93 -14.48
C SER A 473 6.45 6.77 -13.00
N ASN A 474 5.15 6.61 -12.71
CA ASN A 474 4.51 6.57 -11.38
C ASN A 474 5.07 5.52 -10.38
N TYR A 475 6.09 4.74 -10.75
CA TYR A 475 6.74 3.70 -9.94
C TYR A 475 8.18 4.05 -9.53
N TRP A 476 8.60 5.30 -9.69
CA TRP A 476 9.95 5.77 -9.35
C TRP A 476 10.38 5.43 -7.91
N LEU A 477 9.43 5.48 -6.96
CA LEU A 477 9.67 5.18 -5.56
C LEU A 477 9.94 3.68 -5.34
N LEU A 478 9.27 2.83 -6.13
CA LEU A 478 9.54 1.40 -6.18
C LEU A 478 10.92 1.10 -6.70
N SER A 479 11.28 1.69 -7.83
CA SER A 479 12.63 1.54 -8.37
C SER A 479 13.69 1.99 -7.37
N ALA A 480 13.42 3.03 -6.59
CA ALA A 480 14.40 3.52 -5.61
C ALA A 480 14.63 2.53 -4.46
N ILE A 481 13.55 2.09 -3.81
CA ILE A 481 13.64 1.16 -2.68
C ILE A 481 14.12 -0.22 -3.12
N THR A 482 13.71 -0.69 -4.31
CA THR A 482 14.21 -1.96 -4.86
C THR A 482 15.68 -1.88 -5.24
N THR A 483 16.16 -0.73 -5.76
CA THR A 483 17.59 -0.54 -6.06
C THR A 483 18.42 -0.65 -4.80
N TRP A 484 18.03 0.01 -3.72
CA TRP A 484 18.70 -0.13 -2.43
C TRP A 484 18.68 -1.57 -1.93
N TYR A 485 17.52 -2.23 -2.01
CA TYR A 485 17.40 -3.62 -1.58
C TYR A 485 18.25 -4.58 -2.43
N SER A 486 18.42 -4.31 -3.72
CA SER A 486 19.17 -5.17 -4.66
C SER A 486 20.64 -5.35 -4.28
N GLU A 487 21.20 -4.45 -3.46
CA GLU A 487 22.56 -4.59 -2.91
C GLU A 487 22.74 -5.86 -2.06
N ILE A 488 21.65 -6.52 -1.66
CA ILE A 488 21.68 -7.85 -1.04
C ILE A 488 22.54 -8.85 -1.82
N SER A 489 22.62 -8.76 -3.15
CA SER A 489 23.46 -9.64 -3.96
C SER A 489 24.95 -9.45 -3.73
N ASN A 490 25.35 -8.33 -3.14
CA ASN A 490 26.73 -8.00 -2.77
C ASN A 490 27.01 -8.22 -1.27
N THR A 491 26.01 -8.66 -0.50
CA THR A 491 26.19 -8.96 0.93
C THR A 491 26.67 -10.39 1.15
N GLU A 492 27.26 -10.61 2.32
CA GLU A 492 27.66 -11.92 2.81
C GLU A 492 27.44 -11.98 4.33
N GLU A 493 27.39 -13.20 4.87
CA GLU A 493 27.09 -13.44 6.28
C GLU A 493 28.03 -12.71 7.26
N SER A 494 29.31 -12.59 6.92
CA SER A 494 30.31 -11.85 7.69
C SER A 494 29.88 -10.39 7.93
N ILE A 495 29.39 -9.71 6.89
CA ILE A 495 28.92 -8.33 6.94
C ILE A 495 27.66 -8.22 7.80
N LEU A 496 26.75 -9.20 7.71
CA LEU A 496 25.50 -9.19 8.48
C LEU A 496 25.73 -9.40 9.97
N ASN A 497 26.67 -10.28 10.32
CA ASN A 497 27.02 -10.57 11.72
C ASN A 497 27.87 -9.46 12.35
N LYS A 498 28.68 -8.77 11.54
CA LYS A 498 29.53 -7.67 11.99
C LYS A 498 29.71 -6.68 10.84
N TYR A 499 28.91 -5.62 10.84
CA TYR A 499 28.92 -4.65 9.77
C TYR A 499 30.28 -3.98 9.64
N ALA A 500 30.79 -3.92 8.42
CA ALA A 500 32.05 -3.31 8.07
C ALA A 500 31.93 -2.64 6.70
N THR A 501 32.74 -1.62 6.45
CA THR A 501 32.79 -0.97 5.14
C THR A 501 33.38 -1.91 4.10
N THR A 502 32.64 -2.20 3.03
CA THR A 502 33.06 -3.11 1.96
C THR A 502 33.41 -2.39 0.67
N ILE A 503 34.20 -3.04 -0.18
CA ILE A 503 34.54 -2.54 -1.53
C ILE A 503 33.28 -2.45 -2.42
N ARG A 504 32.31 -3.35 -2.22
CA ARG A 504 31.02 -3.33 -2.93
C ARG A 504 29.97 -2.54 -2.14
N PRO A 505 29.05 -1.81 -2.81
CA PRO A 505 27.96 -1.12 -2.13
C PRO A 505 26.99 -2.12 -1.48
N THR A 506 26.87 -2.04 -0.15
CA THR A 506 25.96 -2.85 0.68
C THR A 506 25.17 -1.98 1.68
N ALA A 507 25.61 -0.74 1.88
CA ALA A 507 25.16 0.15 2.93
C ALA A 507 23.67 0.51 2.82
N HIS A 508 23.12 0.63 1.61
CA HIS A 508 21.71 0.99 1.47
C HIS A 508 20.82 -0.18 1.90
N PHE A 509 21.17 -1.38 1.46
CA PHE A 509 20.48 -2.61 1.87
C PHE A 509 20.57 -2.81 3.38
N THR A 510 21.77 -2.77 3.96
CA THR A 510 21.96 -3.03 5.41
C THR A 510 21.21 -2.03 6.26
N GLN A 511 21.12 -0.76 5.85
CA GLN A 511 20.30 0.23 6.54
C GLN A 511 18.80 -0.11 6.47
N MET A 512 18.28 -0.54 5.33
CA MET A 512 16.87 -0.92 5.19
C MET A 512 16.48 -2.06 6.12
N VAL A 513 17.41 -2.99 6.36
CA VAL A 513 17.18 -4.24 7.11
C VAL A 513 17.85 -4.23 8.49
N TRP A 514 18.24 -3.05 8.97
CA TRP A 514 18.85 -2.90 10.29
C TRP A 514 17.82 -3.11 11.40
N ALA A 515 18.02 -4.08 12.29
CA ALA A 515 17.01 -4.55 13.23
C ALA A 515 16.44 -3.45 14.14
N GLU A 516 17.30 -2.55 14.63
CA GLU A 516 16.95 -1.47 15.56
C GLU A 516 16.34 -0.23 14.88
N THR A 517 16.30 -0.21 13.53
CA THR A 517 15.59 0.85 12.81
C THR A 517 14.08 0.66 12.96
N THR A 518 13.40 1.66 13.52
CA THR A 518 11.95 1.66 13.79
C THR A 518 11.20 2.75 13.05
N GLN A 519 11.90 3.70 12.43
CA GLN A 519 11.32 4.84 11.72
C GLN A 519 12.07 5.14 10.44
N VAL A 520 11.32 5.58 9.43
CA VAL A 520 11.84 6.11 8.17
C VAL A 520 11.07 7.36 7.77
N GLY A 521 11.76 8.38 7.25
CA GLY A 521 11.13 9.53 6.60
C GLY A 521 11.98 9.97 5.41
N CYS A 522 11.33 10.37 4.33
CA CYS A 522 12.03 10.59 3.06
C CYS A 522 11.64 11.91 2.42
N GLY A 523 12.60 12.56 1.76
CA GLY A 523 12.43 13.80 1.03
C GLY A 523 12.87 13.67 -0.42
N ARG A 524 12.26 14.47 -1.29
CA ARG A 524 12.46 14.39 -2.74
C ARG A 524 12.67 15.76 -3.33
N THR A 525 13.67 15.91 -4.18
CA THR A 525 13.84 17.13 -4.97
C THR A 525 14.02 16.82 -6.45
N GLN A 526 13.66 17.77 -7.31
CA GLN A 526 13.99 17.74 -8.72
C GLN A 526 14.82 18.96 -9.07
N PHE A 527 15.92 18.75 -9.79
CA PHE A 527 16.84 19.80 -10.19
C PHE A 527 17.28 19.62 -11.64
N LYS A 528 17.73 20.71 -12.28
CA LYS A 528 18.24 20.68 -13.64
C LYS A 528 19.77 20.65 -13.61
N SER A 529 20.36 19.58 -14.12
CA SER A 529 21.81 19.46 -14.33
C SER A 529 22.12 19.62 -15.81
N LYS A 530 22.79 20.73 -16.19
CA LYS A 530 23.04 21.12 -17.58
C LYS A 530 21.72 21.17 -18.39
N THR A 531 21.44 20.15 -19.20
CA THR A 531 20.25 20.01 -20.05
C THR A 531 19.25 18.95 -19.58
N LYS A 532 19.53 18.23 -18.49
CA LYS A 532 18.71 17.11 -17.99
C LYS A 532 18.05 17.44 -16.64
N TYR A 533 16.83 16.94 -16.44
CA TYR A 533 16.14 16.99 -15.15
C TYR A 533 16.42 15.72 -14.36
N CYS A 534 17.03 15.90 -13.18
CA CYS A 534 17.40 14.88 -12.22
C CYS A 534 16.43 14.88 -11.03
N ILE A 535 16.13 13.70 -10.49
CA ILE A 535 15.34 13.54 -9.27
C ILE A 535 16.22 12.87 -8.22
N LEU A 536 16.24 13.44 -7.02
CA LEU A 536 16.94 12.89 -5.87
C LEU A 536 15.92 12.44 -4.83
N LEU A 537 16.04 11.20 -4.37
CA LEU A 537 15.34 10.69 -3.18
C LEU A 537 16.34 10.54 -2.04
N GLU A 538 15.98 11.10 -0.90
CA GLU A 538 16.70 10.98 0.36
C GLU A 538 15.78 10.30 1.38
N CYS A 539 16.25 9.27 2.07
CA CYS A 539 15.55 8.67 3.20
C CYS A 539 16.44 8.66 4.43
N LEU A 540 15.88 9.11 5.56
CA LEU A 540 16.50 9.10 6.87
C LEU A 540 15.85 8.03 7.75
N TYR A 541 16.66 7.39 8.58
CA TYR A 541 16.27 6.24 9.40
C TYR A 541 16.59 6.47 10.87
N LYS A 542 15.69 6.03 11.76
CA LYS A 542 15.89 6.09 13.22
C LYS A 542 15.44 4.76 13.87
N ALA A 543 16.25 4.11 14.70
CA ALA A 543 17.67 4.39 14.94
C ALA A 543 18.51 4.25 13.65
N ALA A 544 19.67 4.90 13.61
CA ALA A 544 20.62 4.70 12.52
C ALA A 544 21.11 3.25 12.47
N GLY A 545 21.28 2.74 11.25
CA GLY A 545 21.96 1.48 11.01
C GLY A 545 23.41 1.70 10.59
N ASN A 546 24.01 0.67 10.01
CA ASN A 546 25.37 0.69 9.47
C ASN A 546 26.44 1.07 10.51
N VAL A 547 26.21 0.70 11.77
CA VAL A 547 27.15 0.92 12.86
C VAL A 547 28.29 -0.10 12.72
N ILE A 548 29.51 0.40 12.51
CA ILE A 548 30.69 -0.46 12.31
C ILE A 548 30.89 -1.34 13.55
N GLY A 549 31.04 -2.64 13.32
CA GLY A 549 31.27 -3.63 14.37
C GLY A 549 30.00 -4.22 14.98
N GLU A 550 28.83 -3.64 14.71
CA GLU A 550 27.54 -4.16 15.18
C GLU A 550 26.90 -5.09 14.14
N PRO A 551 26.08 -6.07 14.57
CA PRO A 551 25.31 -6.88 13.64
C PRO A 551 24.19 -6.05 13.00
N VAL A 552 23.89 -6.30 11.73
CA VAL A 552 22.74 -5.70 11.03
C VAL A 552 21.44 -6.13 11.71
N TYR A 553 21.37 -7.40 12.11
CA TYR A 553 20.31 -7.97 12.93
C TYR A 553 20.86 -9.19 13.66
N LYS A 554 20.22 -9.58 14.78
CA LYS A 554 20.58 -10.81 15.48
C LYS A 554 19.92 -12.00 14.80
N ARG A 555 20.70 -13.04 14.54
CA ARG A 555 20.18 -14.28 13.96
C ARG A 555 19.46 -15.10 15.02
N GLY A 556 18.28 -15.59 14.69
CA GLY A 556 17.51 -16.43 15.60
C GLY A 556 16.09 -16.66 15.11
N GLN A 557 15.26 -17.28 15.95
CA GLN A 557 13.85 -17.48 15.57
C GLN A 557 13.13 -16.14 15.50
N PRO A 558 12.26 -15.91 14.49
CA PRO A 558 11.55 -14.66 14.35
C PRO A 558 10.86 -14.26 15.65
N CYS A 559 11.06 -13.00 16.05
CA CYS A 559 10.54 -12.42 17.28
C CYS A 559 11.03 -13.02 18.61
N SER A 560 12.02 -13.92 18.63
CA SER A 560 12.50 -14.49 19.90
C SER A 560 13.24 -13.48 20.78
N GLU A 561 13.61 -12.33 20.23
CA GLU A 561 14.32 -11.26 20.93
C GLU A 561 13.63 -9.89 20.75
N CYS A 562 12.29 -9.85 20.71
CA CYS A 562 11.52 -8.59 20.69
C CYS A 562 11.47 -7.86 22.05
N GLY A 563 12.16 -8.36 23.09
CA GLY A 563 12.02 -7.85 24.46
C GLY A 563 10.57 -7.98 24.95
N PHE A 564 9.96 -6.86 25.35
CA PHE A 564 8.55 -6.81 25.79
C PHE A 564 7.55 -6.70 24.64
N GLU A 565 8.01 -6.43 23.41
CA GLU A 565 7.15 -6.33 22.26
C GLU A 565 6.74 -7.71 21.74
N LYS A 566 5.56 -7.78 21.11
CA LYS A 566 5.09 -8.99 20.42
C LYS A 566 5.44 -8.92 18.93
N CYS A 567 5.39 -10.06 18.24
CA CYS A 567 5.36 -10.05 16.79
C CYS A 567 4.20 -9.17 16.29
N ASN A 568 4.46 -8.44 15.22
CA ASN A 568 3.48 -7.63 14.54
C ASN A 568 2.36 -8.50 13.93
N ASP A 569 1.15 -7.97 13.91
CA ASP A 569 -0.02 -8.68 13.39
C ASP A 569 -0.02 -8.82 11.86
N GLN A 570 0.58 -7.88 11.16
CA GLN A 570 0.67 -7.89 9.69
C GLN A 570 1.98 -8.52 9.22
N TYR A 571 3.10 -8.13 9.81
CA TYR A 571 4.45 -8.58 9.46
C TYR A 571 4.97 -9.57 10.49
N LYS A 572 4.65 -10.85 10.29
CA LYS A 572 4.71 -11.88 11.34
C LYS A 572 6.12 -12.19 11.86
N GLY A 573 7.17 -11.78 11.17
CA GLY A 573 8.55 -11.90 11.61
C GLY A 573 9.12 -10.65 12.28
N LEU A 574 8.33 -9.58 12.42
CA LEU A 574 8.81 -8.29 12.92
C LEU A 574 8.28 -7.99 14.32
N CYS A 575 9.10 -7.36 15.16
CA CYS A 575 8.75 -6.87 16.49
C CYS A 575 7.92 -5.59 16.42
N GLY A 576 6.94 -5.45 17.31
CA GLY A 576 6.27 -4.18 17.59
C GLY A 576 5.05 -3.90 16.71
N LYS A 577 4.53 -2.67 16.81
CA LYS A 577 3.33 -2.20 16.10
C LYS A 577 3.66 -1.07 15.13
N ILE A 578 3.01 -1.08 13.97
CA ILE A 578 3.10 0.04 13.01
C ILE A 578 2.26 1.18 13.53
N ARG A 579 2.85 2.38 13.56
CA ARG A 579 2.14 3.60 13.92
C ARG A 579 1.45 4.21 12.69
N PRO A 580 0.21 4.70 12.85
CA PRO A 580 -0.50 5.39 11.78
C PRO A 580 0.24 6.65 11.29
N LEU A 581 0.16 6.95 9.99
CA LEU A 581 0.72 8.18 9.40
C LEU A 581 0.14 9.49 9.96
N SER A 582 -1.03 9.41 10.62
CA SER A 582 -1.72 10.55 11.26
C SER A 582 -1.12 10.92 12.62
N GLU A 583 -0.35 10.03 13.24
CA GLU A 583 0.33 10.32 14.50
C GLU A 583 1.64 11.03 14.19
N ASN A 584 1.67 12.35 14.39
CA ASN A 584 2.93 13.10 14.38
C ASN A 584 3.79 12.58 15.53
N ILE A 585 4.86 11.84 15.19
CA ILE A 585 5.84 11.36 16.16
C ILE A 585 6.69 12.56 16.60
N ARG A 586 6.14 13.47 17.41
CA ARG A 586 6.92 14.59 17.98
C ARG A 586 7.73 14.18 19.20
N GLN A 587 7.37 13.10 19.89
CA GLN A 587 8.06 12.66 21.09
C GLN A 587 7.82 11.16 21.31
N LEU A 588 8.91 10.41 21.47
CA LEU A 588 8.96 9.37 22.50
C LEU A 588 10.35 9.40 23.15
N PRO A 589 10.50 10.14 24.25
CA PRO A 589 11.36 9.74 25.34
C PRO A 589 10.56 8.89 26.32
N GLY A 590 10.98 7.64 26.52
CA GLY A 590 10.59 6.80 27.67
C GLY A 590 9.22 6.13 27.59
N LEU A 591 9.24 4.79 27.50
CA LEU A 591 8.35 3.83 28.19
C LEU A 591 8.57 2.44 27.60
N LEU A 592 9.62 1.75 28.07
CA LEU A 592 9.50 0.66 29.05
C LEU A 592 10.84 0.45 29.74
#